data_AF-A0A2I0TRR1-F1
#
_entry.id   AF-A0A2I0TRR1-F1
#
_cell.length_a   1.000
_cell.length_b   1.000
_cell.length_c   1.000
_cell.angle_alpha   90.00
_cell.angle_beta   90.00
_cell.angle_gamma   90.00
#
_symmetry.space_group_name_H-M   'P 1'
#
loop_
_entity.id
_entity.type
_entity.pdbx_description
1 polymer ?
#
loop_
_entity_poly.entity_id
_entity_poly.type
_entity_poly.pdbx_seq_one_letter_code
_entity_poly.pdbx_strand_id
1 'polypeptide(L)'
;MSRGGGKGLSLKDKLDGNELDLSLCDLNEVPVRELAALPKATILDLSCNNLISLPSDFCSLMHLVKLDLSKNRLQQLPLDFGRLVNLQHLDLLNNRLVTLPVSFAQLKNLKWLDLKDNPLDPVLAKVAGDCLDEKQCKQAAVKVLQHMRAIQSEQDRQRQRKLQAEREPASGSRPAQPPRHKHSWSRSVLRVLLFVLFCVLCTLAACKLTELQRQPLCVSVNTLYEDVLAALQNHKTLQNMLQQNSQQ
;
A
#
# COMPACT_ATOMS: atom_id res chain seq x y z
N MET A 1 6.09 -43.52 -37.38
CA MET A 1 5.90 -42.16 -37.95
C MET A 1 4.56 -42.15 -38.67
N SER A 2 3.50 -41.62 -38.04
CA SER A 2 2.25 -41.31 -38.74
C SER A 2 1.93 -39.84 -38.47
N ARG A 3 2.00 -39.06 -39.55
CA ARG A 3 1.70 -37.63 -39.59
C ARG A 3 0.17 -37.46 -39.47
N GLY A 4 -0.31 -37.14 -38.27
CA GLY A 4 -1.66 -36.61 -38.06
C GLY A 4 -1.62 -35.09 -38.22
N GLY A 5 -1.64 -34.61 -39.47
CA GLY A 5 -1.75 -33.19 -39.76
C GLY A 5 -3.06 -32.64 -39.20
N GLY A 6 -2.96 -31.54 -38.44
CA GLY A 6 -4.09 -30.82 -37.91
C GLY A 6 -5.06 -30.43 -39.02
N LYS A 7 -6.20 -31.10 -39.07
CA LYS A 7 -7.39 -30.55 -39.70
C LYS A 7 -7.71 -29.29 -38.90
N GLY A 8 -7.57 -28.12 -39.52
CA GLY A 8 -7.96 -26.85 -38.91
C GLY A 8 -9.37 -26.98 -38.37
N LEU A 9 -9.55 -26.77 -37.07
CA LEU A 9 -10.85 -26.65 -36.43
C LEU A 9 -11.58 -25.47 -37.07
N SER A 10 -12.40 -25.72 -38.09
CA SER A 10 -13.31 -24.71 -38.62
C SER A 10 -14.37 -24.45 -37.56
N LEU A 11 -14.18 -23.42 -36.74
CA LEU A 11 -15.14 -23.04 -35.69
C LEU A 11 -16.53 -22.76 -36.26
N LYS A 12 -16.62 -22.38 -37.54
CA LYS A 12 -17.88 -22.15 -38.24
C LYS A 12 -18.74 -23.40 -38.36
N ASP A 13 -18.12 -24.57 -38.43
CA ASP A 13 -18.84 -25.84 -38.60
C ASP A 13 -19.44 -26.32 -37.27
N LYS A 14 -18.97 -25.76 -36.16
CA LYS A 14 -19.42 -26.04 -34.78
C LYS A 14 -20.42 -25.01 -34.25
N LEU A 15 -20.72 -23.99 -35.05
CA LEU A 15 -21.68 -22.94 -34.72
C LEU A 15 -23.07 -23.38 -35.15
N ASP A 16 -23.95 -23.67 -34.20
CA ASP A 16 -25.38 -23.90 -34.43
C ASP A 16 -26.17 -22.69 -33.92
N GLY A 17 -26.77 -21.92 -34.85
CA GLY A 17 -27.44 -20.67 -34.53
C GLY A 17 -26.50 -19.64 -33.87
N ASN A 18 -26.61 -19.49 -32.55
CA ASN A 18 -25.79 -18.61 -31.72
C ASN A 18 -24.93 -19.37 -30.69
N GLU A 19 -24.91 -20.70 -30.77
CA GLU A 19 -24.21 -21.60 -29.87
C GLU A 19 -23.00 -22.22 -30.55
N LEU A 20 -21.84 -22.08 -29.93
CA LEU A 20 -20.59 -22.64 -30.39
C LEU A 20 -20.10 -23.67 -29.38
N ASP A 21 -20.17 -24.94 -29.78
CA ASP A 21 -19.75 -26.07 -28.97
C ASP A 21 -18.27 -26.41 -29.24
N LEU A 22 -17.41 -26.12 -28.25
CA LEU A 22 -16.01 -26.51 -28.21
C LEU A 22 -15.72 -27.43 -27.02
N SER A 23 -16.74 -28.11 -26.51
CA SER A 23 -16.57 -29.12 -25.47
C SER A 23 -15.77 -30.32 -25.99
N LEU A 24 -15.06 -31.01 -25.10
CA LEU A 24 -14.34 -32.27 -25.41
C LEU A 24 -13.38 -32.18 -26.62
N CYS A 25 -12.77 -31.00 -26.83
CA CYS A 25 -11.89 -30.73 -27.97
C CYS A 25 -10.40 -30.89 -27.63
N ASP A 26 -10.07 -31.40 -26.44
CA ASP A 26 -8.72 -31.50 -25.90
C ASP A 26 -7.95 -30.16 -25.90
N LEU A 27 -8.68 -29.03 -25.81
CA LEU A 27 -8.08 -27.70 -25.87
C LEU A 27 -7.19 -27.45 -24.65
N ASN A 28 -5.97 -26.99 -24.90
CA ASN A 28 -5.06 -26.50 -23.88
C ASN A 28 -5.07 -24.96 -23.78
N GLU A 29 -5.56 -24.29 -24.83
CA GLU A 29 -5.69 -22.84 -24.93
C GLU A 29 -6.96 -22.48 -25.71
N VAL A 30 -7.56 -21.34 -25.37
CA VAL A 30 -8.76 -20.84 -26.04
C VAL A 30 -8.38 -20.06 -27.32
N PRO A 31 -8.96 -20.36 -28.49
CA PRO A 31 -8.73 -19.64 -29.74
C PRO A 31 -9.47 -18.29 -29.76
N VAL A 32 -9.05 -17.33 -28.92
CA VAL A 32 -9.76 -16.05 -28.70
C VAL A 32 -9.90 -15.23 -29.98
N ARG A 33 -8.89 -15.24 -30.86
CA ARG A 33 -8.91 -14.46 -32.11
C ARG A 33 -10.02 -14.92 -33.05
N GLU A 34 -10.16 -16.24 -33.17
CA GLU A 34 -11.15 -16.88 -34.02
C GLU A 34 -12.56 -16.74 -33.43
N LEU A 35 -12.69 -16.84 -32.10
CA LEU A 35 -13.94 -16.57 -31.38
C LEU A 35 -14.38 -15.11 -31.53
N ALA A 36 -13.45 -14.16 -31.45
CA ALA A 36 -13.75 -12.73 -31.63
C ALA A 36 -14.25 -12.41 -33.04
N ALA A 37 -13.87 -13.22 -34.04
CA ALA A 37 -14.37 -13.11 -35.42
C ALA A 37 -15.79 -13.69 -35.62
N LEU A 38 -16.41 -14.26 -34.57
CA LEU A 38 -17.75 -14.85 -34.58
C LEU A 38 -18.70 -14.13 -33.60
N PRO A 39 -19.02 -12.84 -33.81
CA PRO A 39 -19.84 -12.07 -32.87
C PRO A 39 -21.29 -12.59 -32.70
N LYS A 40 -21.74 -13.50 -33.56
CA LYS A 40 -23.04 -14.19 -33.43
C LYS A 40 -23.01 -15.31 -32.38
N ALA A 41 -21.84 -15.84 -32.03
CA ALA A 41 -21.68 -16.90 -31.04
C ALA A 41 -21.81 -16.30 -29.64
N THR A 42 -23.04 -16.22 -29.13
CA THR A 42 -23.33 -15.67 -27.80
C THR A 42 -23.33 -16.72 -26.70
N ILE A 43 -23.42 -18.00 -27.07
CA ILE A 43 -23.34 -19.16 -26.18
C ILE A 43 -22.06 -19.89 -26.57
N LEU A 44 -21.15 -20.06 -25.61
CA LEU A 44 -19.87 -20.71 -25.82
C LEU A 44 -19.70 -21.83 -24.79
N ASP A 45 -19.59 -23.06 -25.28
CA ASP A 45 -19.24 -24.22 -24.46
C ASP A 45 -17.76 -24.56 -24.64
N LEU A 46 -16.99 -24.42 -23.57
CA LEU A 46 -15.57 -24.81 -23.46
C LEU A 46 -15.39 -25.90 -22.40
N SER A 47 -16.46 -26.58 -22.01
CA SER A 47 -16.45 -27.60 -20.97
C SER A 47 -15.60 -28.82 -21.35
N CYS A 48 -15.17 -29.57 -20.34
CA CYS A 48 -14.43 -30.83 -20.53
C CYS A 48 -13.18 -30.70 -21.42
N ASN A 49 -12.42 -29.62 -21.25
CA ASN A 49 -11.13 -29.40 -21.92
C ASN A 49 -9.97 -29.46 -20.90
N ASN A 50 -8.75 -29.16 -21.34
CA ASN A 50 -7.53 -29.16 -20.52
C ASN A 50 -7.07 -27.75 -20.15
N LEU A 51 -7.98 -26.76 -20.12
CA LEU A 51 -7.64 -25.36 -19.90
C LEU A 51 -7.14 -25.14 -18.46
N ILE A 52 -5.92 -24.60 -18.32
CA ILE A 52 -5.29 -24.26 -17.02
C ILE A 52 -5.48 -22.78 -16.68
N SER A 53 -5.57 -21.94 -17.70
CA SER A 53 -5.82 -20.51 -17.61
C SER A 53 -6.59 -20.04 -18.84
N LEU A 54 -7.15 -18.84 -18.76
CA LEU A 54 -7.70 -18.13 -19.91
C LEU A 54 -6.69 -17.07 -20.36
N PRO A 55 -6.52 -16.85 -21.68
CA PRO A 55 -5.69 -15.76 -22.21
C PRO A 55 -6.13 -14.38 -21.69
N SER A 56 -5.21 -13.42 -21.64
CA SER A 56 -5.50 -12.07 -21.12
C SER A 56 -6.50 -11.29 -21.98
N ASP A 57 -6.58 -11.62 -23.27
CA ASP A 57 -7.53 -11.05 -24.23
C ASP A 57 -8.87 -11.79 -24.26
N PHE A 58 -9.06 -12.87 -23.49
CA PHE A 58 -10.34 -13.60 -23.40
C PHE A 58 -11.51 -12.67 -23.06
N CYS A 59 -11.26 -11.67 -22.21
CA CYS A 59 -12.24 -10.67 -21.80
C CYS A 59 -12.63 -9.67 -22.92
N SER A 60 -12.08 -9.81 -24.13
CA SER A 60 -12.53 -9.11 -25.34
C SER A 60 -13.83 -9.68 -25.92
N LEU A 61 -14.21 -10.91 -25.55
CA LEU A 61 -15.43 -11.60 -25.99
C LEU A 61 -16.69 -11.06 -25.29
N MET A 62 -16.86 -9.73 -25.29
CA MET A 62 -17.91 -9.02 -24.56
C MET A 62 -19.34 -9.33 -25.06
N HIS A 63 -19.47 -10.00 -26.20
CA HIS A 63 -20.74 -10.41 -26.78
C HIS A 63 -21.31 -11.70 -26.15
N LEU A 64 -20.53 -12.42 -25.34
CA LEU A 64 -20.97 -13.65 -24.69
C LEU A 64 -22.08 -13.39 -23.67
N VAL A 65 -23.09 -14.26 -23.70
CA VAL A 65 -24.26 -14.28 -22.82
C VAL A 65 -24.27 -15.53 -21.95
N LYS A 66 -23.84 -16.67 -22.49
CA LYS A 66 -23.64 -17.90 -21.74
C LYS A 66 -22.23 -18.44 -21.99
N LEU A 67 -21.56 -18.85 -20.93
CA LEU A 67 -20.22 -19.42 -20.99
C LEU A 67 -20.15 -20.63 -20.07
N ASP A 68 -19.83 -21.78 -20.64
CA ASP A 68 -19.53 -22.99 -19.89
C ASP A 68 -18.01 -23.22 -19.92
N LEU A 69 -17.39 -23.23 -18.74
CA LEU A 69 -15.98 -23.55 -18.51
C LEU A 69 -15.83 -24.72 -17.55
N SER A 70 -16.89 -25.49 -17.32
CA SER A 70 -16.91 -26.59 -16.37
C SER A 70 -15.95 -27.71 -16.75
N LYS A 71 -15.51 -28.49 -15.76
CA LYS A 71 -14.63 -29.66 -15.93
C LYS A 71 -13.34 -29.33 -16.68
N ASN A 72 -12.72 -28.21 -16.32
CA ASN A 72 -11.40 -27.80 -16.77
C ASN A 72 -10.40 -27.85 -15.59
N ARG A 73 -9.25 -27.18 -15.73
CA ARG A 73 -8.21 -27.12 -14.69
C ARG A 73 -7.87 -25.66 -14.35
N LEU A 74 -8.82 -24.75 -14.54
CA LEU A 74 -8.61 -23.31 -14.36
C LEU A 74 -8.20 -23.02 -12.91
N GLN A 75 -7.02 -22.43 -12.74
CA GLN A 75 -6.50 -22.05 -11.42
C GLN A 75 -6.94 -20.65 -11.00
N GLN A 76 -7.16 -19.78 -11.99
CA GLN A 76 -7.61 -18.41 -11.81
C GLN A 76 -8.34 -17.92 -13.06
N LEU A 77 -9.19 -16.91 -12.87
CA LEU A 77 -9.76 -16.13 -13.97
C LEU A 77 -8.92 -14.87 -14.22
N PRO A 78 -8.92 -14.32 -15.45
CA PRO A 78 -8.28 -13.04 -15.76
C PRO A 78 -8.71 -11.91 -14.83
N LEU A 79 -7.79 -11.00 -14.49
CA LEU A 79 -8.09 -9.87 -13.59
C LEU A 79 -9.25 -8.99 -14.09
N ASP A 80 -9.44 -8.90 -15.39
CA ASP A 80 -10.49 -8.10 -16.04
C ASP A 80 -11.72 -8.92 -16.46
N PHE A 81 -11.95 -10.08 -15.84
CA PHE A 81 -13.11 -10.96 -16.15
C PHE A 81 -14.46 -10.22 -16.10
N GLY A 82 -14.58 -9.20 -15.24
CA GLY A 82 -15.73 -8.30 -15.17
C GLY A 82 -16.12 -7.57 -16.46
N ARG A 83 -15.24 -7.52 -17.47
CA ARG A 83 -15.54 -6.91 -18.78
C ARG A 83 -16.60 -7.66 -19.58
N LEU A 84 -16.89 -8.92 -19.25
CA LEU A 84 -17.96 -9.72 -19.86
C LEU A 84 -19.34 -9.25 -19.38
N VAL A 85 -19.66 -7.96 -19.61
CA VAL A 85 -20.82 -7.28 -19.03
C VAL A 85 -22.17 -7.85 -19.46
N ASN A 86 -22.23 -8.56 -20.59
CA ASN A 86 -23.44 -9.20 -21.11
C ASN A 86 -23.66 -10.62 -20.58
N LEU A 87 -22.70 -11.17 -19.84
CA LEU A 87 -22.75 -12.54 -19.36
C LEU A 87 -23.90 -12.72 -18.35
N GLN A 88 -24.76 -13.70 -18.61
CA GLN A 88 -25.93 -14.03 -17.80
C GLN A 88 -25.83 -15.41 -17.16
N HIS A 89 -25.10 -16.33 -17.78
CA HIS A 89 -24.91 -17.69 -17.30
C HIS A 89 -23.42 -18.04 -17.36
N LEU A 90 -22.87 -18.50 -16.24
CA LEU A 90 -21.47 -18.89 -16.14
C LEU A 90 -21.36 -20.19 -15.35
N ASP A 91 -20.86 -21.23 -16.00
CA ASP A 91 -20.53 -22.50 -15.34
C ASP A 91 -19.01 -22.61 -15.17
N LEU A 92 -18.58 -22.79 -13.92
CA LEU A 92 -17.18 -23.00 -13.53
C LEU A 92 -17.02 -24.27 -12.68
N LEU A 93 -18.03 -25.14 -12.66
CA LEU A 93 -18.05 -26.41 -11.93
C LEU A 93 -16.76 -27.21 -12.22
N ASN A 94 -16.20 -27.82 -11.17
CA ASN A 94 -15.05 -28.73 -11.28
C ASN A 94 -13.85 -28.08 -11.99
N ASN A 95 -13.28 -27.07 -11.33
CA ASN A 95 -12.04 -26.40 -11.71
C ASN A 95 -11.11 -26.34 -10.49
N ARG A 96 -10.06 -25.51 -10.55
CA ARG A 96 -9.07 -25.34 -9.46
C ARG A 96 -9.06 -23.92 -8.91
N LEU A 97 -10.20 -23.23 -8.97
CA LEU A 97 -10.32 -21.85 -8.52
C LEU A 97 -10.28 -21.78 -6.99
N VAL A 98 -9.45 -20.89 -6.47
CA VAL A 98 -9.40 -20.58 -5.03
C VAL A 98 -10.14 -19.26 -4.74
N THR A 99 -10.01 -18.28 -5.62
CA THR A 99 -10.65 -16.97 -5.50
C THR A 99 -11.19 -16.50 -6.85
N LEU A 100 -11.99 -15.43 -6.82
CA LEU A 100 -12.47 -14.73 -8.01
C LEU A 100 -11.82 -13.34 -8.09
N PRO A 101 -11.54 -12.83 -9.30
CA PRO A 101 -10.98 -11.49 -9.47
C PRO A 101 -11.98 -10.42 -9.02
N VAL A 102 -11.49 -9.31 -8.47
CA VAL A 102 -12.35 -8.22 -7.95
C VAL A 102 -13.29 -7.66 -9.02
N SER A 103 -12.88 -7.67 -10.28
CA SER A 103 -13.71 -7.26 -11.42
C SER A 103 -14.97 -8.11 -11.57
N PHE A 104 -15.06 -9.31 -10.99
CA PHE A 104 -16.27 -10.14 -11.02
C PHE A 104 -17.51 -9.41 -10.49
N ALA A 105 -17.34 -8.44 -9.59
CA ALA A 105 -18.40 -7.53 -9.12
C ALA A 105 -19.11 -6.74 -10.24
N GLN A 106 -18.44 -6.57 -11.39
CA GLN A 106 -18.89 -5.82 -12.56
C GLN A 106 -19.81 -6.63 -13.49
N LEU A 107 -19.96 -7.94 -13.28
CA LEU A 107 -20.88 -8.81 -14.03
C LEU A 107 -22.34 -8.54 -13.64
N LYS A 108 -22.86 -7.36 -13.98
CA LYS A 108 -24.16 -6.85 -13.54
C LYS A 108 -25.35 -7.69 -14.03
N ASN A 109 -25.18 -8.38 -15.16
CA ASN A 109 -26.23 -9.17 -15.80
C ASN A 109 -26.17 -10.66 -15.43
N LEU A 110 -25.19 -11.10 -14.63
CA LEU A 110 -25.03 -12.51 -14.27
C LEU A 110 -26.18 -12.97 -13.38
N LYS A 111 -26.90 -13.98 -13.84
CA LYS A 111 -28.12 -14.52 -13.21
C LYS A 111 -27.94 -15.94 -12.72
N TRP A 112 -27.01 -16.70 -13.27
CA TRP A 112 -26.76 -18.10 -12.91
C TRP A 112 -25.26 -18.33 -12.83
N LEU A 113 -24.83 -19.00 -11.76
CA LEU A 113 -23.43 -19.28 -11.48
C LEU A 113 -23.31 -20.63 -10.78
N ASP A 114 -22.44 -21.49 -11.29
CA ASP A 114 -21.95 -22.65 -10.57
C ASP A 114 -20.45 -22.54 -10.33
N LEU A 115 -20.03 -22.83 -9.11
CA LEU A 115 -18.64 -22.85 -8.65
C LEU A 115 -18.32 -24.13 -7.86
N LYS A 116 -19.21 -25.12 -7.85
CA LYS A 116 -19.00 -26.36 -7.12
C LYS A 116 -17.75 -27.08 -7.59
N ASP A 117 -17.25 -27.96 -6.73
CA ASP A 117 -16.03 -28.74 -6.98
C ASP A 117 -14.80 -27.89 -7.33
N ASN A 118 -14.72 -26.69 -6.75
CA ASN A 118 -13.52 -25.86 -6.73
C ASN A 118 -12.97 -25.76 -5.30
N PRO A 119 -11.63 -25.70 -5.12
CA PRO A 119 -10.99 -25.48 -3.82
C PRO A 119 -11.08 -24.00 -3.38
N LEU A 120 -12.30 -23.45 -3.38
CA LEU A 120 -12.56 -22.05 -3.05
C LEU A 120 -12.13 -21.73 -1.62
N ASP A 121 -11.71 -20.48 -1.40
CA ASP A 121 -11.57 -19.91 -0.08
C ASP A 121 -12.85 -20.16 0.75
N PRO A 122 -12.75 -20.56 2.04
CA PRO A 122 -13.90 -20.96 2.84
C PRO A 122 -15.00 -19.89 2.93
N VAL A 123 -14.65 -18.60 2.91
CA VAL A 123 -15.64 -17.51 2.95
C VAL A 123 -16.42 -17.49 1.63
N LEU A 124 -15.72 -17.57 0.50
CA LEU A 124 -16.34 -17.58 -0.82
C LEU A 124 -17.17 -18.85 -1.04
N ALA A 125 -16.67 -20.01 -0.63
CA ALA A 125 -17.40 -21.28 -0.69
C ALA A 125 -18.73 -21.20 0.05
N LYS A 126 -18.73 -20.63 1.28
CA LYS A 126 -19.94 -20.44 2.08
C LYS A 126 -20.92 -19.45 1.44
N VAL A 127 -20.41 -18.38 0.81
CA VAL A 127 -21.23 -17.38 0.12
C VAL A 127 -21.90 -17.98 -1.12
N ALA A 128 -21.14 -18.72 -1.93
CA ALA A 128 -21.66 -19.40 -3.11
C ALA A 128 -22.74 -20.42 -2.74
N GLY A 129 -22.45 -21.26 -1.74
CA GLY A 129 -23.34 -22.34 -1.32
C GLY A 129 -23.44 -23.45 -2.36
N ASP A 130 -24.54 -24.21 -2.31
CA ASP A 130 -24.82 -25.26 -3.27
C ASP A 130 -25.50 -24.74 -4.55
N CYS A 131 -25.44 -25.55 -5.60
CA CYS A 131 -26.06 -25.31 -6.90
C CYS A 131 -26.62 -26.64 -7.43
N LEU A 132 -27.52 -27.27 -6.66
CA LEU A 132 -28.13 -28.56 -7.04
C LEU A 132 -29.33 -28.40 -7.98
N ASP A 133 -29.89 -27.18 -8.05
CA ASP A 133 -31.03 -26.83 -8.88
C ASP A 133 -30.90 -25.39 -9.38
N GLU A 134 -31.70 -25.04 -10.40
CA GLU A 134 -31.65 -23.72 -11.04
C GLU A 134 -31.84 -22.56 -10.04
N LYS A 135 -32.67 -22.74 -9.01
CA LYS A 135 -32.95 -21.71 -8.02
C LYS A 135 -31.72 -21.46 -7.15
N GLN A 136 -31.04 -22.53 -6.71
CA GLN A 136 -29.82 -22.43 -5.91
C GLN A 136 -28.70 -21.73 -6.69
N CYS A 137 -28.47 -22.11 -7.95
CA CYS A 137 -27.45 -21.48 -8.81
C CYS A 137 -27.74 -20.00 -9.09
N LYS A 138 -29.02 -19.64 -9.24
CA LYS A 138 -29.42 -18.23 -9.34
C LYS A 138 -29.12 -17.45 -8.05
N GLN A 139 -29.36 -18.07 -6.89
CA GLN A 139 -29.01 -17.48 -5.60
C GLN A 139 -27.49 -17.35 -5.42
N ALA A 140 -26.73 -18.34 -5.85
CA ALA A 140 -25.27 -18.32 -5.80
C ALA A 140 -24.73 -17.10 -6.58
N ALA A 141 -25.21 -16.87 -7.81
CA ALA A 141 -24.84 -15.69 -8.60
C ALA A 141 -25.09 -14.37 -7.83
N VAL A 142 -26.28 -14.21 -7.25
CA VAL A 142 -26.63 -12.99 -6.50
C VAL A 142 -25.74 -12.81 -5.28
N LYS A 143 -25.56 -13.84 -4.46
CA LYS A 143 -24.75 -13.79 -3.22
C LYS A 143 -23.29 -13.50 -3.52
N VAL A 144 -22.71 -14.19 -4.50
CA VAL A 144 -21.31 -14.00 -4.91
C VAL A 144 -21.11 -12.59 -5.45
N LEU A 145 -21.98 -12.08 -6.32
CA LEU A 145 -21.86 -10.69 -6.81
C LEU A 145 -21.96 -9.66 -5.69
N GLN A 146 -22.86 -9.85 -4.72
CA GLN A 146 -22.96 -8.96 -3.55
C GLN A 146 -21.67 -8.99 -2.72
N HIS A 147 -21.12 -10.18 -2.48
CA HIS A 147 -19.85 -10.33 -1.77
C HIS A 147 -18.68 -9.67 -2.51
N MET A 148 -18.57 -9.88 -3.82
CA MET A 148 -17.51 -9.28 -4.64
C MET A 148 -17.63 -7.75 -4.68
N ARG A 149 -18.84 -7.19 -4.71
CA ARG A 149 -19.06 -5.73 -4.63
C ARG A 149 -18.62 -5.15 -3.28
N ALA A 150 -18.84 -5.87 -2.18
CA ALA A 150 -18.36 -5.46 -0.86
C ALA A 150 -16.82 -5.44 -0.82
N ILE A 151 -16.16 -6.47 -1.36
CA ILE A 151 -14.69 -6.51 -1.50
C ILE A 151 -14.19 -5.35 -2.36
N GLN A 152 -14.82 -5.10 -3.51
CA GLN A 152 -14.44 -4.03 -4.41
C GLN A 152 -14.54 -2.66 -3.72
N SER A 153 -15.65 -2.40 -3.04
CA SER A 153 -15.85 -1.14 -2.30
C SER A 153 -14.80 -0.94 -1.20
N GLU A 154 -14.41 -2.01 -0.50
CA GLU A 154 -13.36 -1.93 0.51
C GLU A 154 -12.01 -1.60 -0.11
N GLN A 155 -11.64 -2.27 -1.20
CA GLN A 155 -10.38 -2.01 -1.90
C GLN A 155 -10.34 -0.60 -2.48
N ASP A 156 -11.44 -0.11 -3.05
CA ASP A 156 -11.54 1.25 -3.57
C ASP A 156 -11.38 2.28 -2.45
N ARG A 157 -12.01 2.06 -1.29
CA ARG A 157 -11.84 2.91 -0.11
C ARG A 157 -10.40 2.91 0.39
N GLN A 158 -9.76 1.75 0.45
CA GLN A 158 -8.35 1.65 0.85
C GLN A 158 -7.42 2.33 -0.15
N ARG A 159 -7.67 2.17 -1.45
CA ARG A 159 -6.93 2.88 -2.51
C ARG A 159 -7.10 4.39 -2.38
N GLN A 160 -8.33 4.88 -2.16
CA GLN A 160 -8.59 6.31 -1.97
C GLN A 160 -7.87 6.86 -0.72
N ARG A 161 -7.87 6.12 0.40
CA ARG A 161 -7.14 6.51 1.61
C ARG A 161 -5.63 6.59 1.37
N LYS A 162 -5.05 5.62 0.65
CA LYS A 162 -3.63 5.64 0.28
C LYS A 162 -3.30 6.84 -0.59
N LEU A 163 -4.11 7.10 -1.62
CA LEU A 163 -3.94 8.26 -2.51
C LEU A 163 -4.10 9.60 -1.78
N GLN A 164 -4.98 9.68 -0.76
CA GLN A 164 -5.12 10.87 0.08
C GLN A 164 -3.89 11.07 0.98
N ALA A 165 -3.41 10.01 1.65
CA ALA A 165 -2.22 10.07 2.49
C ALA A 165 -0.95 10.42 1.70
N GLU A 166 -0.86 10.03 0.42
CA GLU A 166 0.25 10.41 -0.47
C GLU A 166 0.14 11.88 -0.96
N ARG A 167 -1.07 12.44 -1.02
CA ARG A 167 -1.33 13.82 -1.45
C ARG A 167 -1.26 14.82 -0.30
N GLU A 168 -1.48 14.38 0.92
CA GLU A 168 -1.17 15.18 2.10
C GLU A 168 0.34 15.43 2.09
N PRO A 169 0.80 16.70 2.02
CA PRO A 169 2.19 16.99 2.27
C PRO A 169 2.54 16.42 3.65
N ALA A 170 3.81 16.12 3.91
CA ALA A 170 4.32 15.92 5.27
C ALA A 170 4.18 17.18 6.17
N SER A 171 3.19 18.04 5.93
CA SER A 171 2.74 19.13 6.78
C SER A 171 1.87 18.58 7.91
N GLY A 172 2.49 17.86 8.83
CA GLY A 172 1.81 17.30 10.00
C GLY A 172 2.75 16.71 11.03
N SER A 173 3.93 16.22 10.64
CA SER A 173 5.01 16.07 11.61
C SER A 173 5.64 17.44 11.83
N ARG A 174 5.08 18.21 12.78
CA ARG A 174 6.00 18.85 13.73
C ARG A 174 6.85 17.68 14.25
N PRO A 175 8.18 17.66 14.10
CA PRO A 175 8.97 16.61 14.71
C PRO A 175 8.49 16.52 16.16
N ALA A 176 8.14 15.31 16.61
CA ALA A 176 7.79 15.07 18.01
C ALA A 176 8.85 15.83 18.80
N GLN A 177 8.44 16.91 19.47
CA GLN A 177 9.38 17.66 20.27
C GLN A 177 9.97 16.62 21.22
N PRO A 178 11.31 16.48 21.30
CA PRO A 178 11.90 15.60 22.29
C PRO A 178 11.23 15.92 23.62
N PRO A 179 11.02 14.92 24.51
CA PRO A 179 10.33 15.14 25.78
C PRO A 179 10.86 16.46 26.32
N ARG A 180 9.95 17.43 26.57
CA ARG A 180 10.33 18.72 27.15
C ARG A 180 11.07 18.38 28.42
N HIS A 181 12.39 18.23 28.32
CA HIS A 181 13.27 18.37 29.44
C HIS A 181 12.91 19.74 29.92
N LYS A 182 12.32 19.79 31.12
CA LYS A 182 12.24 21.01 31.90
C LYS A 182 13.62 21.63 31.75
N HIS A 183 13.68 22.67 30.93
CA HIS A 183 14.94 23.27 30.57
C HIS A 183 15.40 23.88 31.88
N SER A 184 16.30 23.17 32.54
CA SER A 184 16.75 23.49 33.88
C SER A 184 17.31 24.88 33.79
N TRP A 185 16.55 25.86 34.30
CA TRP A 185 16.88 27.28 34.24
C TRP A 185 18.31 27.53 34.76
N SER A 186 18.78 26.67 35.67
CA SER A 186 20.16 26.60 36.16
C SER A 186 21.24 26.37 35.08
N ARG A 187 20.99 25.58 34.02
CA ARG A 187 21.99 25.28 32.99
C ARG A 187 22.21 26.43 32.01
N SER A 188 21.17 27.21 31.70
CA SER A 188 21.33 28.39 30.82
C SER A 188 21.79 29.62 31.57
N VAL A 189 21.39 29.80 32.83
CA VAL A 189 21.99 30.82 33.69
C VAL A 189 23.48 30.55 33.88
N LEU A 190 23.90 29.28 34.09
CA LEU A 190 25.31 28.92 34.19
C LEU A 190 26.08 29.19 32.88
N ARG A 191 25.50 28.89 31.72
CA ARG A 191 26.15 29.17 30.43
C ARG A 191 26.29 30.66 30.15
N VAL A 192 25.28 31.47 30.49
CA VAL A 192 25.36 32.93 30.37
C VAL A 192 26.40 33.49 31.34
N LEU A 193 26.44 33.02 32.60
CA LEU A 193 27.46 33.42 33.57
C LEU A 193 28.88 33.07 33.10
N LEU A 194 29.09 31.85 32.58
CA LEU A 194 30.40 31.45 32.05
C LEU A 194 30.81 32.26 30.82
N PHE A 195 29.87 32.60 29.93
CA PHE A 195 30.15 33.45 28.78
C PHE A 195 30.50 34.88 29.19
N VAL A 196 29.75 35.47 30.14
CA VAL A 196 30.05 36.79 30.69
C VAL A 196 31.43 36.80 31.36
N LEU A 197 31.74 35.77 32.17
CA LEU A 197 33.06 35.62 32.81
C LEU A 197 34.18 35.56 31.76
N PHE A 198 33.99 34.76 30.70
CA PHE A 198 34.96 34.66 29.61
C PHE A 198 35.17 35.99 28.89
N CYS A 199 34.09 36.72 28.58
CA CYS A 199 34.18 38.05 27.98
C CYS A 199 34.96 39.03 28.87
N VAL A 200 34.67 39.06 30.18
CA VAL A 200 35.38 39.91 31.14
C VAL A 200 36.88 39.56 31.19
N LEU A 201 37.22 38.27 31.25
CA LEU A 201 38.62 37.82 31.23
C LEU A 201 39.34 38.17 29.94
N CYS A 202 38.69 38.02 28.78
CA CYS A 202 39.26 38.42 27.50
C CYS A 202 39.49 39.94 27.41
N THR A 203 38.54 40.76 27.91
CA THR A 203 38.73 42.21 27.95
C THR A 203 39.86 42.64 28.88
N LEU A 204 39.99 41.99 30.05
CA LEU A 204 41.09 42.25 30.98
C LEU A 204 42.43 41.82 30.39
N ALA A 205 42.50 40.64 29.76
CA ALA A 205 43.69 40.15 29.10
C ALA A 205 44.11 41.08 27.95
N ALA A 206 43.17 41.49 27.09
CA ALA A 206 43.44 42.45 26.02
C ALA A 206 43.96 43.79 26.56
N CYS A 207 43.32 44.34 27.60
CA CYS A 207 43.76 45.61 28.20
C CYS A 207 45.10 45.51 28.97
N LYS A 208 45.53 44.32 29.43
CA LYS A 208 46.79 44.11 30.19
C LYS A 208 47.96 43.59 29.36
N LEU A 209 47.72 42.79 28.31
CA LEU A 209 48.77 42.13 27.49
C LEU A 209 49.06 42.86 26.17
N THR A 210 48.28 43.88 25.80
CA THR A 210 48.53 44.69 24.59
C THR A 210 48.75 46.15 24.95
N GLU A 211 49.52 46.89 24.15
CA GLU A 211 49.82 48.33 24.36
C GLU A 211 48.61 49.27 24.14
N LEU A 212 47.37 48.75 24.20
CA LEU A 212 46.14 49.54 24.08
C LEU A 212 45.76 50.28 25.38
N GLN A 213 46.75 50.74 26.15
CA GLN A 213 46.56 51.37 27.46
C GLN A 213 45.91 52.77 27.43
N ARG A 214 45.76 53.40 26.26
CA ARG A 214 45.26 54.78 26.11
C ARG A 214 43.83 54.91 25.56
N GLN A 215 43.11 53.81 25.41
CA GLN A 215 41.69 53.84 25.06
C GLN A 215 40.82 54.06 26.32
N PRO A 216 39.78 54.91 26.27
CA PRO A 216 38.99 55.30 27.46
C PRO A 216 38.28 54.12 28.15
N LEU A 217 38.00 53.05 27.38
CA LEU A 217 37.40 51.82 27.89
C LEU A 217 38.35 51.02 28.80
N CYS A 218 39.65 50.92 28.45
CA CYS A 218 40.61 50.15 29.27
C CYS A 218 40.99 50.87 30.57
N VAL A 219 40.93 52.21 30.62
CA VAL A 219 41.15 52.97 31.85
C VAL A 219 40.06 52.66 32.88
N SER A 220 38.79 52.72 32.45
CA SER A 220 37.65 52.45 33.33
C SER A 220 37.61 51.00 33.83
N VAL A 221 38.03 50.05 33.00
CA VAL A 221 38.11 48.63 33.38
C VAL A 221 39.24 48.38 34.37
N ASN A 222 40.40 49.01 34.19
CA ASN A 222 41.52 48.87 35.11
C ASN A 222 41.24 49.50 36.49
N THR A 223 40.57 50.66 36.55
CA THR A 223 40.19 51.26 37.84
C THR A 223 39.17 50.40 38.58
N LEU A 224 38.15 49.87 37.88
CA LEU A 224 37.18 48.95 38.48
C LEU A 224 37.85 47.67 39.03
N TYR A 225 38.86 47.16 38.30
CA TYR A 225 39.59 45.97 38.71
C TYR A 225 40.40 46.20 40.00
N GLU A 226 41.11 47.31 40.10
CA GLU A 226 41.87 47.67 41.31
C GLU A 226 40.95 47.96 42.51
N ASP A 227 39.81 48.63 42.30
CA ASP A 227 38.81 48.88 43.36
C ASP A 227 38.21 47.59 43.91
N VAL A 228 37.92 46.62 43.03
CA VAL A 228 37.44 45.28 43.43
C VAL A 228 38.52 44.48 44.15
N LEU A 229 39.78 44.58 43.73
CA LEU A 229 40.92 43.95 44.41
C LEU A 229 41.14 44.51 45.81
N ALA A 230 41.09 45.83 45.96
CA ALA A 230 41.20 46.51 47.25
C ALA A 230 40.03 46.12 48.19
N ALA A 231 38.81 46.03 47.65
CA ALA A 231 37.65 45.58 48.42
C ALA A 231 37.74 44.11 48.86
N LEU A 232 38.27 43.23 48.00
CA LEU A 232 38.48 41.81 48.31
C LEU A 232 39.57 41.59 49.37
N GLN A 233 40.66 42.36 49.32
CA GLN A 233 41.76 42.29 50.28
C GLN A 233 41.36 42.78 51.68
N ASN A 234 40.44 43.75 51.77
CA ASN A 234 39.92 44.27 53.04
C ASN A 234 38.82 43.39 53.68
N HIS A 235 38.39 42.33 53.00
CA HIS A 235 37.39 41.42 53.55
C HIS A 235 38.04 40.48 54.58
N LYS A 236 37.77 40.73 55.87
CA LYS A 236 38.33 39.99 57.03
C LYS A 236 38.31 38.46 56.87
N THR A 237 37.31 37.90 56.19
CA THR A 237 37.17 36.46 55.95
C THR A 237 38.25 35.89 55.02
N LEU A 238 38.78 36.68 54.08
CA LEU A 238 39.79 36.26 53.12
C LEU A 238 41.20 36.30 53.73
N GLN A 239 41.45 37.29 54.60
CA GLN A 239 42.68 37.35 55.41
C GLN A 239 42.80 36.15 56.36
N ASN A 240 41.71 35.78 57.04
CA ASN A 240 41.71 34.61 57.95
C ASN A 240 41.99 33.29 57.22
N MET A 241 41.48 33.13 55.99
CA MET A 241 41.71 31.92 55.17
C MET A 241 43.13 31.84 54.61
N LEU A 242 43.73 32.98 54.24
CA LEU A 242 45.12 33.03 53.77
C LEU A 242 46.14 32.77 54.89
N GLN A 243 45.88 33.26 56.12
CA GLN A 243 46.73 32.97 57.27
C GLN A 243 46.65 31.51 57.75
N GLN A 244 45.48 30.86 57.66
CA GLN A 244 45.35 29.45 58.03
C GLN A 244 46.13 28.51 57.10
N ASN A 245 46.21 28.83 55.80
CA ASN A 245 46.95 28.02 54.83
C ASN A 245 48.46 28.30 54.79
N SER A 246 48.98 29.32 55.49
CA SER A 246 50.42 29.60 55.55
C SER A 246 51.13 29.00 56.77
N GLN A 247 50.40 28.31 57.67
CA GLN A 247 50.95 27.67 58.88
C GLN A 247 50.72 26.14 58.94
N GLN A 248 50.30 25.50 57.85
CA GLN A 248 50.32 24.05 57.63
C GLN A 248 51.20 23.72 56.44
#